data_AF-A0A1E3RIJ1-F1
#
_entry.id   AF-A0A1E3RIJ1-F1
#
_cell.length_a   1.000
_cell.length_b   1.000
_cell.length_c   1.000
_cell.angle_alpha   90.00
_cell.angle_beta   90.00
_cell.angle_gamma   90.00
#
_symmetry.space_group_name_H-M   'P 1'
#
loop_
_entity.id
_entity.type
_entity.pdbx_description
1 polymer ?
#
loop_
_entity_poly.entity_id
_entity_poly.type
_entity_poly.pdbx_seq_one_letter_code
_entity_poly.pdbx_strand_id
1 'polypeptide(L)'
;MLLGWLILFSPGESGSRAQWFFGAAVFTMVLVTLWQTTVVTRQAARKAAEADERLRAELAAADVRAARQLAMMRSLHETEMEAQRELSRAELEAHRNVSRAELKAHRELARTERAQLLAQQQKLAVAEVSRAVGTHTHLLGTLWNEGARILTLPDRDEREAAMGPIFEQIAQVVKDFAVELANAQVLIADDRLHRALIRINEAVLTAMQVAEDIHVAVVDGHDPDPNAVPAAQRLLYERAAETRHLAWELLRTSLQ
;
A
#
# COMPACT_ATOMS: atom_id res chain seq x y z
N MET A 1 14.90 95.84 -1.84
CA MET A 1 13.93 96.94 -1.92
C MET A 1 14.06 97.82 -0.69
N LEU A 2 14.98 98.79 -0.71
CA LEU A 2 15.18 99.79 0.36
C LEU A 2 15.94 101.04 -0.17
N LEU A 3 16.66 100.92 -1.29
CA LEU A 3 17.36 102.02 -1.97
C LEU A 3 16.47 102.93 -2.84
N GLY A 4 15.27 102.49 -3.24
CA GLY A 4 14.41 103.25 -4.16
C GLY A 4 13.68 104.45 -3.54
N TRP A 5 13.58 104.51 -2.20
CA TRP A 5 12.78 105.53 -1.51
C TRP A 5 13.55 106.83 -1.23
N LEU A 6 14.89 106.79 -1.23
CA LEU A 6 15.72 107.95 -0.90
C LEU A 6 15.89 108.97 -2.06
N ILE A 7 15.47 108.61 -3.27
CA ILE A 7 15.73 109.39 -4.51
C ILE A 7 14.55 110.33 -4.86
N LEU A 8 13.36 110.15 -4.27
CA LEU A 8 12.14 110.84 -4.72
C LEU A 8 11.77 112.11 -3.91
N PHE A 9 12.48 112.45 -2.82
CA PHE A 9 12.17 113.60 -1.96
C PHE A 9 13.39 114.49 -1.67
N SER A 10 13.94 115.16 -2.69
CA SER A 10 14.85 116.30 -2.49
C SER A 10 14.44 117.44 -3.43
N PRO A 11 13.90 118.56 -2.90
CA PRO A 11 13.47 119.71 -3.69
C PRO A 11 14.67 120.52 -4.15
N GLY A 12 14.63 120.95 -5.41
CA GLY A 12 15.77 121.56 -6.09
C GLY A 12 16.08 122.98 -5.65
N GLU A 13 17.38 123.27 -5.54
CA GLU A 13 17.98 124.57 -5.84
C GLU A 13 19.51 124.41 -6.06
N SER A 14 20.00 124.99 -7.17
CA SER A 14 21.36 125.46 -7.49
C SER A 14 22.61 124.61 -7.13
N GLY A 15 23.17 123.95 -8.15
CA GLY A 15 24.62 123.80 -8.44
C GLY A 15 25.59 123.50 -7.30
N SER A 16 25.88 122.22 -7.04
CA SER A 16 27.00 121.80 -6.17
C SER A 16 27.71 120.54 -6.68
N ARG A 17 29.05 120.60 -6.75
CA ARG A 17 29.96 119.52 -7.20
C ARG A 17 29.72 118.18 -6.47
N ALA A 18 29.11 118.20 -5.29
CA ALA A 18 28.84 117.02 -4.47
C ALA A 18 27.86 116.02 -5.11
N GLN A 19 26.88 116.45 -5.92
CA GLN A 19 25.94 115.55 -6.58
C GLN A 19 26.60 114.67 -7.65
N TRP A 20 27.63 115.17 -8.34
CA TRP A 20 28.37 114.41 -9.34
C TRP A 20 29.22 113.30 -8.72
N PHE A 21 29.81 113.56 -7.55
CA PHE A 21 30.54 112.54 -6.77
C PHE A 21 29.61 111.44 -6.24
N PHE A 22 28.39 111.80 -5.81
CA PHE A 22 27.42 110.82 -5.34
C PHE A 22 26.92 109.91 -6.48
N GLY A 23 26.63 110.49 -7.65
CA GLY A 23 26.29 109.73 -8.85
C GLY A 23 27.41 108.79 -9.31
N ALA A 24 28.67 109.26 -9.31
CA ALA A 24 29.82 108.46 -9.68
C ALA A 24 30.09 107.31 -8.69
N ALA A 25 29.98 107.55 -7.39
CA ALA A 25 30.17 106.52 -6.36
C ALA A 25 29.11 105.41 -6.46
N VAL A 26 27.83 105.77 -6.63
CA VAL A 26 26.74 104.80 -6.82
C VAL A 26 26.93 104.02 -8.12
N PHE A 27 27.30 104.67 -9.23
CA PHE A 27 27.55 104.00 -10.50
C PHE A 27 28.71 102.99 -10.42
N THR A 28 29.79 103.36 -9.72
CA THR A 28 30.94 102.47 -9.50
C THR A 28 30.55 101.27 -8.63
N MET A 29 29.75 101.49 -7.59
CA MET A 29 29.23 100.40 -6.74
C MET A 29 28.30 99.46 -7.51
N VAL A 30 27.46 99.97 -8.41
CA VAL A 30 26.61 99.17 -9.30
C VAL A 30 27.45 98.36 -10.30
N LEU A 31 28.49 98.96 -10.89
CA LEU A 31 29.42 98.25 -11.78
C LEU A 31 30.18 97.13 -11.04
N VAL A 32 30.66 97.40 -9.83
CA VAL A 32 31.36 96.40 -9.00
C VAL A 32 30.41 95.27 -8.60
N THR A 33 29.17 95.58 -8.22
CA THR A 33 28.18 94.54 -7.87
C THR A 33 27.78 93.73 -9.10
N LEU A 34 27.52 94.34 -10.26
CA LEU A 34 27.28 93.62 -11.52
C LEU A 34 28.46 92.72 -11.88
N TRP A 35 29.69 93.23 -11.76
CA TRP A 35 30.90 92.45 -12.02
C TRP A 35 31.03 91.27 -11.04
N GLN A 36 30.87 91.52 -9.73
CA GLN A 36 30.86 90.47 -8.71
C GLN A 36 29.77 89.43 -8.98
N THR A 37 28.56 89.84 -9.36
CA THR A 37 27.48 88.92 -9.75
C THR A 37 27.86 88.09 -10.98
N THR A 38 28.46 88.69 -12.02
CA THR A 38 28.91 87.95 -13.21
C THR A 38 30.06 86.97 -12.91
N VAL A 39 30.97 87.30 -12.00
CA VAL A 39 32.06 86.41 -11.59
C VAL A 39 31.53 85.26 -10.72
N VAL A 40 30.64 85.55 -9.76
CA VAL A 40 30.01 84.53 -8.90
C VAL A 40 29.16 83.57 -9.71
N THR A 41 28.37 84.07 -10.67
CA THR A 41 27.56 83.21 -11.56
C THR A 41 28.44 82.34 -12.45
N ARG A 42 29.56 82.87 -12.98
CA ARG A 42 30.53 82.07 -13.75
C ARG A 42 31.24 81.03 -12.90
N GLN A 43 31.62 81.36 -11.66
CA GLN A 43 32.23 80.40 -10.73
C GLN A 43 31.24 79.33 -10.29
N ALA A 44 29.97 79.70 -10.03
CA ALA A 44 28.91 78.75 -9.73
C ALA A 44 28.66 77.81 -10.92
N ALA A 45 28.64 78.34 -12.15
CA ALA A 45 28.49 77.54 -13.37
C ALA A 45 29.67 76.56 -13.57
N ARG A 46 30.91 76.99 -13.32
CA ARG A 46 32.09 76.11 -13.40
C ARG A 46 32.06 75.02 -12.32
N LYS A 47 31.75 75.37 -11.07
CA LYS A 47 31.62 74.39 -9.98
C LYS A 47 30.49 73.41 -10.22
N ALA A 48 29.38 73.86 -10.80
CA ALA A 48 28.28 72.99 -11.20
C ALA A 48 28.70 72.01 -12.30
N ALA A 49 29.46 72.48 -13.31
CA ALA A 49 29.99 71.61 -14.37
C ALA A 49 31.01 70.58 -13.84
N GLU A 50 31.93 70.99 -12.96
CA GLU A 50 32.89 70.06 -12.33
C GLU A 50 32.21 69.04 -11.42
N ALA A 51 31.17 69.45 -10.67
CA ALA A 51 30.37 68.54 -9.85
C ALA A 51 29.59 67.54 -10.70
N ASP A 52 29.00 67.99 -11.81
CA ASP A 52 28.30 67.14 -12.78
C ASP A 52 29.26 66.13 -13.44
N GLU A 53 30.48 66.54 -13.79
CA GLU A 53 31.50 65.63 -14.32
C GLU A 53 31.96 64.59 -13.30
N ARG A 54 32.17 64.98 -12.04
CA ARG A 54 32.50 64.04 -10.95
C ARG A 54 31.37 63.05 -10.70
N LEU A 55 30.12 63.52 -10.66
CA LEU A 55 28.95 62.66 -10.51
C LEU A 55 28.83 61.66 -11.67
N ARG A 56 29.07 62.10 -12.92
CA ARG A 56 29.10 61.18 -14.07
C ARG A 56 30.19 60.12 -13.93
N ALA A 57 31.38 60.49 -13.50
CA ALA A 57 32.48 59.55 -13.30
C ALA A 57 32.18 58.54 -12.17
N GLU A 58 31.61 59.00 -11.06
CA GLU A 58 31.22 58.15 -9.93
C GLU A 58 30.08 57.20 -10.30
N LEU A 59 29.06 57.67 -11.03
CA LEU A 59 27.98 56.85 -11.55
C LEU A 59 28.51 55.79 -12.51
N ALA A 60 29.38 56.16 -13.45
CA ALA A 60 30.00 55.19 -14.37
C ALA A 60 30.81 54.12 -13.60
N ALA A 61 31.55 54.51 -12.57
CA ALA A 61 32.29 53.57 -11.72
C ALA A 61 31.37 52.70 -10.84
N ALA A 62 30.22 53.21 -10.41
CA ALA A 62 29.21 52.46 -9.68
C ALA A 62 28.52 51.44 -10.60
N ASP A 63 28.14 51.84 -11.81
CA ASP A 63 27.50 50.97 -12.82
C ASP A 63 28.41 49.81 -13.21
N VAL A 64 29.71 50.05 -13.41
CA VAL A 64 30.68 48.99 -13.70
C VAL A 64 30.79 48.00 -12.54
N ARG A 65 30.77 48.48 -11.29
CA ARG A 65 30.81 47.60 -10.11
C ARG A 65 29.52 46.79 -9.97
N ALA A 66 28.37 47.42 -10.15
CA ALA A 66 27.06 46.77 -10.13
C ALA A 66 26.95 45.71 -11.22
N ALA A 67 27.40 46.01 -12.44
CA ALA A 67 27.42 45.05 -13.55
C ALA A 67 28.28 43.82 -13.24
N ARG A 68 29.46 44.00 -12.64
CA ARG A 68 30.33 42.88 -12.21
C ARG A 68 29.70 42.04 -11.10
N GLN A 69 29.09 42.68 -10.10
CA GLN A 69 28.40 41.96 -9.02
C GLN A 69 27.21 41.16 -9.55
N LEU A 70 26.41 41.73 -10.45
CA LEU A 70 25.31 41.02 -11.10
C LEU A 70 25.80 39.84 -11.93
N ALA A 71 26.90 40.00 -12.68
CA ALA A 71 27.50 38.90 -13.44
C ALA A 71 27.95 37.75 -12.53
N MET A 72 28.62 38.05 -11.41
CA MET A 72 29.05 37.06 -10.43
C MET A 72 27.87 36.37 -9.72
N MET A 73 26.84 37.14 -9.33
CA MET A 73 25.63 36.56 -8.72
C MET A 73 24.89 35.65 -9.70
N ARG A 74 24.82 36.01 -10.98
CA ARG A 74 24.21 35.16 -12.01
C ARG A 74 24.98 33.86 -12.18
N SER A 75 26.31 33.90 -12.29
CA SER A 75 27.10 32.67 -12.42
C SER A 75 26.98 31.77 -11.19
N LEU A 76 26.99 32.35 -9.98
CA LEU A 76 26.80 31.57 -8.75
C LEU A 76 25.41 30.93 -8.70
N HIS A 77 24.38 31.70 -9.04
CA HIS A 77 23.01 31.21 -9.06
C HIS A 77 22.81 30.10 -10.11
N GLU A 78 23.43 30.22 -11.28
CA GLU A 78 23.41 29.17 -12.31
C GLU A 78 24.04 27.87 -11.78
N THR A 79 25.23 27.95 -11.16
CA THR A 79 25.89 26.77 -10.59
C THR A 79 25.10 26.14 -9.44
N GLU A 80 24.47 26.96 -8.59
CA GLU A 80 23.63 26.47 -7.50
C GLU A 80 22.37 25.77 -8.02
N MET A 81 21.72 26.34 -9.04
CA MET A 81 20.56 25.74 -9.69
C MET A 81 20.90 24.42 -10.39
N GLU A 82 22.08 24.32 -11.00
CA GLU A 82 22.56 23.07 -11.58
C GLU A 82 22.81 22.00 -10.51
N ALA A 83 23.53 22.34 -9.44
CA ALA A 83 23.77 21.44 -8.32
C ALA A 83 22.46 20.98 -7.66
N GLN A 84 21.50 21.90 -7.45
CA GLN A 84 20.20 21.57 -6.87
C GLN A 84 19.39 20.64 -7.79
N ARG A 85 19.43 20.86 -9.11
CA ARG A 85 18.77 19.96 -10.08
C ARG A 85 19.39 18.57 -10.07
N GLU A 86 20.71 18.47 -9.98
CA GLU A 86 21.41 17.18 -9.90
C GLU A 86 21.06 16.43 -8.61
N LEU A 87 21.06 17.11 -7.47
CA LEU A 87 20.64 16.53 -6.19
C LEU A 87 19.19 16.04 -6.23
N SER A 88 18.26 16.88 -6.71
CA SER A 88 16.85 16.46 -6.82
C SER A 88 16.66 15.27 -7.78
N ARG A 89 17.45 15.18 -8.85
CA ARG A 89 17.43 14.00 -9.74
C ARG A 89 17.93 12.75 -9.03
N ALA A 90 19.07 12.85 -8.34
CA ALA A 90 19.64 11.74 -7.58
C ALA A 90 18.68 11.26 -6.47
N GLU A 91 18.04 12.18 -5.75
CA GLU A 91 17.04 11.86 -4.72
C GLU A 91 15.83 11.13 -5.31
N LEU A 92 15.29 11.59 -6.44
CA LEU A 92 14.18 10.93 -7.12
C LEU A 92 14.55 9.53 -7.62
N GLU A 93 15.77 9.35 -8.12
CA GLU A 93 16.28 8.05 -8.55
C GLU A 93 16.47 7.10 -7.37
N ALA A 94 17.06 7.58 -6.27
CA ALA A 94 17.18 6.83 -5.03
C ALA A 94 15.80 6.40 -4.50
N HIS A 95 14.84 7.33 -4.42
CA HIS A 95 13.48 7.02 -3.99
C HIS A 95 12.81 5.99 -4.89
N ARG A 96 12.93 6.12 -6.22
CA ARG A 96 12.39 5.14 -7.18
C ARG A 96 12.99 3.75 -7.00
N ASN A 97 14.30 3.68 -6.74
CA ASN A 97 14.99 2.42 -6.52
C ASN A 97 14.55 1.77 -5.21
N VAL A 98 14.42 2.54 -4.13
CA VAL A 98 13.89 2.07 -2.84
C VAL A 98 12.47 1.56 -3.00
N SER A 99 11.55 2.35 -3.57
CA SER A 99 10.16 1.90 -3.77
C SER A 99 10.07 0.64 -4.65
N ARG A 100 10.94 0.49 -5.66
CA ARG A 100 11.01 -0.74 -6.46
C ARG A 100 11.49 -1.94 -5.64
N ALA A 101 12.47 -1.74 -4.75
CA ALA A 101 12.96 -2.80 -3.87
C ALA A 101 11.88 -3.21 -2.86
N GLU A 102 11.20 -2.24 -2.23
CA GLU A 102 10.08 -2.48 -1.31
C GLU A 102 8.95 -3.25 -1.99
N LEU A 103 8.54 -2.85 -3.20
CA LEU A 103 7.51 -3.56 -3.95
C LEU A 103 7.90 -5.00 -4.29
N LYS A 104 9.19 -5.28 -4.55
CA LYS A 104 9.68 -6.65 -4.74
C LYS A 104 9.60 -7.44 -3.44
N ALA A 105 10.05 -6.87 -2.33
CA ALA A 105 9.98 -7.50 -1.02
C ALA A 105 8.53 -7.84 -0.63
N HIS A 106 7.59 -6.91 -0.82
CA HIS A 106 6.16 -7.15 -0.55
C HIS A 106 5.58 -8.25 -1.44
N ARG A 107 5.98 -8.33 -2.71
CA ARG A 107 5.53 -9.42 -3.60
C ARG A 107 6.08 -10.77 -3.19
N GLU A 108 7.33 -10.83 -2.76
CA GLU A 108 7.95 -12.06 -2.26
C GLU A 108 7.28 -12.50 -0.97
N LEU A 109 7.06 -11.58 -0.04
CA LEU A 109 6.35 -11.83 1.21
C LEU A 109 4.91 -12.32 0.96
N ALA A 110 4.15 -11.66 0.07
CA ALA A 110 2.81 -12.10 -0.29
C ALA A 110 2.79 -13.49 -0.95
N ARG A 111 3.83 -13.85 -1.72
CA ARG A 111 3.98 -15.19 -2.30
C ARG A 111 4.25 -16.23 -1.23
N THR A 112 5.15 -15.95 -0.28
CA THR A 112 5.45 -16.88 0.82
C THR A 112 4.25 -17.05 1.75
N GLU A 113 3.55 -15.97 2.09
CA GLU A 113 2.34 -16.03 2.91
C GLU A 113 1.24 -16.83 2.22
N ARG A 114 0.99 -16.60 0.92
CA ARG A 114 0.02 -17.39 0.16
C ARG A 114 0.38 -18.87 0.15
N ALA A 115 1.65 -19.20 -0.09
CA ALA A 115 2.10 -20.60 -0.08
C ALA A 115 1.92 -21.24 1.30
N GLN A 116 2.22 -20.51 2.38
CA GLN A 116 2.04 -20.97 3.75
C GLN A 116 0.57 -21.20 4.09
N LEU A 117 -0.32 -20.27 3.71
CA LEU A 117 -1.76 -20.41 3.93
C LEU A 117 -2.34 -21.62 3.20
N LEU A 118 -1.95 -21.84 1.94
CA LEU A 118 -2.36 -23.02 1.18
C LEU A 118 -1.86 -24.31 1.83
N ALA A 119 -0.60 -24.35 2.27
CA ALA A 119 -0.05 -25.50 2.98
C ALA A 119 -0.79 -25.77 4.31
N GLN A 120 -1.15 -24.72 5.05
CA GLN A 120 -1.93 -24.84 6.28
C GLN A 120 -3.35 -25.35 6.02
N GLN A 121 -4.04 -24.84 4.99
CA GLN A 121 -5.36 -25.32 4.59
C GLN A 121 -5.32 -26.80 4.19
N GLN A 122 -4.30 -27.22 3.43
CA GLN A 122 -4.12 -28.63 3.07
C GLN A 122 -3.90 -29.51 4.31
N LYS A 123 -3.09 -29.07 5.29
CA LYS A 123 -2.88 -29.80 6.55
C LYS A 123 -4.19 -29.97 7.33
N LEU A 124 -4.98 -28.90 7.44
CA LEU A 124 -6.27 -28.94 8.12
C LEU A 124 -7.24 -29.91 7.42
N ALA A 125 -7.34 -29.84 6.10
CA ALA A 125 -8.19 -30.75 5.32
C ALA A 125 -7.79 -32.22 5.51
N VAL A 126 -6.49 -32.53 5.47
CA VAL A 126 -6.00 -33.91 5.69
C VAL A 126 -6.29 -34.40 7.12
N ALA A 127 -6.12 -33.53 8.13
CA ALA A 127 -6.44 -33.87 9.52
C ALA A 127 -7.95 -34.10 9.71
N GLU A 128 -8.79 -33.26 9.10
CA GLU A 128 -10.24 -33.37 9.14
C GLU A 128 -10.72 -34.67 8.47
N VAL A 129 -10.16 -35.03 7.31
CA VAL A 129 -10.39 -36.34 6.68
C VAL A 129 -10.08 -37.50 7.60
N SER A 130 -8.89 -37.49 8.21
CA SER A 130 -8.48 -38.60 9.07
C SER A 130 -9.44 -38.73 10.26
N ARG A 131 -9.92 -37.60 10.80
CA ARG A 131 -10.90 -37.56 11.88
C ARG A 131 -12.26 -38.09 11.40
N ALA A 132 -12.78 -37.53 10.32
CA ALA A 132 -14.03 -37.90 9.66
C ALA A 132 -14.11 -39.40 9.38
N VAL A 133 -13.11 -39.93 8.68
CA VAL A 133 -12.99 -41.36 8.35
C VAL A 133 -13.00 -42.21 9.61
N GLY A 134 -12.23 -41.82 10.64
CA GLY A 134 -12.19 -42.54 11.91
C GLY A 134 -13.55 -42.57 12.62
N THR A 135 -14.19 -41.41 12.76
CA THR A 135 -15.48 -41.26 13.46
C THR A 135 -16.59 -42.04 12.75
N HIS A 136 -16.78 -41.83 11.45
CA HIS A 136 -17.86 -42.47 10.69
C HIS A 136 -17.66 -43.99 10.58
N THR A 137 -16.42 -44.46 10.37
CA THR A 137 -16.13 -45.90 10.35
C THR A 137 -16.44 -46.55 11.71
N HIS A 138 -16.14 -45.88 12.81
CA HIS A 138 -16.47 -46.38 14.15
C HIS A 138 -17.98 -46.41 14.43
N LEU A 139 -18.70 -45.35 14.05
CA LEU A 139 -20.15 -45.28 14.18
C LEU A 139 -20.84 -46.38 13.36
N LEU A 140 -20.46 -46.53 12.08
CA LEU A 140 -20.95 -47.61 11.22
C LEU A 140 -20.67 -48.97 11.85
N GLY A 141 -19.46 -49.21 12.33
CA GLY A 141 -19.11 -50.46 13.01
C GLY A 141 -20.01 -50.77 14.20
N THR A 142 -20.33 -49.76 15.03
CA THR A 142 -21.23 -49.92 16.17
C THR A 142 -22.66 -50.27 15.73
N LEU A 143 -23.20 -49.56 14.74
CA LEU A 143 -24.54 -49.82 14.20
C LEU A 143 -24.63 -51.20 13.55
N TRP A 144 -23.59 -51.63 12.85
CA TRP A 144 -23.51 -52.95 12.25
C TRP A 144 -23.48 -54.08 13.28
N ASN A 145 -22.77 -53.89 14.40
CA ASN A 145 -22.77 -54.85 15.50
C ASN A 145 -24.15 -54.94 16.17
N GLU A 146 -24.88 -53.82 16.26
CA GLU A 146 -26.26 -53.81 16.75
C GLU A 146 -27.20 -54.52 15.77
N GLY A 147 -27.10 -54.24 14.47
CA GLY A 147 -27.85 -54.95 13.44
C GLY A 147 -27.60 -56.46 13.49
N ALA A 148 -26.34 -56.88 13.63
CA ALA A 148 -26.00 -58.30 13.78
C ALA A 148 -26.62 -58.92 15.04
N ARG A 149 -26.70 -58.19 16.16
CA ARG A 149 -27.44 -58.66 17.36
C ARG A 149 -28.92 -58.83 17.08
N ILE A 150 -29.55 -57.87 16.40
CA ILE A 150 -30.97 -57.94 16.03
C ILE A 150 -31.23 -59.18 15.17
N LEU A 151 -30.36 -59.50 14.21
CA LEU A 151 -30.51 -60.69 13.37
C LEU A 151 -30.55 -62.01 14.15
N THR A 152 -30.03 -62.05 15.39
CA THR A 152 -30.09 -63.23 16.26
C THR A 152 -31.38 -63.39 17.06
N LEU A 153 -32.28 -62.39 17.03
CA LEU A 153 -33.56 -62.49 17.72
C LEU A 153 -34.41 -63.62 17.11
N PRO A 154 -35.14 -64.40 17.93
CA PRO A 154 -35.91 -65.55 17.44
C PRO A 154 -37.14 -65.14 16.65
N ASP A 155 -37.85 -64.09 17.09
CA ASP A 155 -39.08 -63.61 16.46
C ASP A 155 -38.80 -62.71 15.26
N ARG A 156 -39.43 -63.01 14.12
CA ARG A 156 -39.29 -62.22 12.89
C ARG A 156 -39.89 -60.83 13.04
N ASP A 157 -41.04 -60.70 13.68
CA ASP A 157 -41.72 -59.43 13.80
C ASP A 157 -40.93 -58.47 14.71
N GLU A 158 -40.31 -59.02 15.76
CA GLU A 158 -39.35 -58.28 16.61
C GLU A 158 -38.08 -57.89 15.84
N ARG A 159 -37.54 -58.77 14.98
CA ARG A 159 -36.39 -58.44 14.11
C ARG A 159 -36.71 -57.27 13.19
N GLU A 160 -37.82 -57.35 12.47
CA GLU A 160 -38.23 -56.32 11.51
C GLU A 160 -38.43 -54.97 12.21
N ALA A 161 -39.16 -54.96 13.33
CA ALA A 161 -39.43 -53.74 14.10
C ALA A 161 -38.16 -53.09 14.66
N ALA A 162 -37.20 -53.89 15.15
CA ALA A 162 -35.94 -53.39 15.68
C ALA A 162 -34.96 -52.92 14.58
N MET A 163 -35.06 -53.48 13.38
CA MET A 163 -34.09 -53.24 12.31
C MET A 163 -34.31 -51.88 11.63
N GLY A 164 -35.55 -51.44 11.43
CA GLY A 164 -35.85 -50.15 10.78
C GLY A 164 -35.05 -48.94 11.33
N PRO A 165 -35.06 -48.69 12.66
CA PRO A 165 -34.30 -47.59 13.25
C PRO A 165 -32.77 -47.68 13.07
N ILE A 166 -32.20 -48.89 13.01
CA ILE A 166 -30.77 -49.08 12.77
C ILE A 166 -30.42 -48.73 11.33
N PHE A 167 -31.27 -49.12 10.39
CA PHE A 167 -31.09 -48.80 8.97
C PHE A 167 -31.13 -47.31 8.68
N GLU A 168 -32.08 -46.60 9.29
CA GLU A 168 -32.16 -45.15 9.18
C GLU A 168 -30.90 -44.45 9.72
N GLN A 169 -30.38 -44.93 10.86
CA GLN A 169 -29.12 -44.43 11.42
C GLN A 169 -27.92 -44.75 10.51
N ILE A 170 -27.83 -45.95 9.94
CA ILE A 170 -26.77 -46.30 8.99
C ILE A 170 -26.83 -45.38 7.77
N ALA A 171 -28.01 -45.20 7.18
CA ALA A 171 -28.21 -44.33 6.01
C ALA A 171 -27.79 -42.88 6.31
N GLN A 172 -28.14 -42.36 7.49
CA GLN A 172 -27.74 -41.02 7.91
C GLN A 172 -26.21 -40.90 8.06
N VAL A 173 -25.56 -41.86 8.73
CA VAL A 173 -24.08 -41.86 8.88
C VAL A 173 -23.37 -41.99 7.53
N VAL A 174 -23.89 -42.80 6.61
CA VAL A 174 -23.35 -42.92 5.24
C VAL A 174 -23.47 -41.60 4.49
N LYS A 175 -24.62 -40.94 4.57
CA LYS A 175 -24.85 -39.63 3.93
C LYS A 175 -23.89 -38.57 4.48
N ASP A 176 -23.76 -38.48 5.79
CA ASP A 176 -22.86 -37.52 6.44
C ASP A 176 -21.41 -37.79 6.04
N PHE A 177 -21.02 -39.07 6.00
CA PHE A 177 -19.68 -39.46 5.59
C PHE A 177 -19.39 -39.10 4.13
N ALA A 178 -20.34 -39.33 3.20
CA ALA A 178 -20.19 -38.99 1.79
C ALA A 178 -20.01 -37.46 1.58
N VAL A 179 -20.76 -36.64 2.33
CA VAL A 179 -20.62 -35.17 2.29
C VAL A 179 -19.24 -34.73 2.77
N GLU A 180 -18.77 -35.27 3.90
CA GLU A 180 -17.44 -34.95 4.42
C GLU A 180 -16.31 -35.39 3.48
N LEU A 181 -16.43 -36.57 2.86
CA LEU A 181 -15.46 -37.05 1.87
C LEU A 181 -15.43 -36.18 0.61
N ALA A 182 -16.60 -35.77 0.10
CA ALA A 182 -16.69 -34.90 -1.08
C ALA A 182 -16.06 -33.52 -0.81
N ASN A 183 -16.34 -32.93 0.35
CA ASN A 183 -15.75 -31.65 0.76
C ASN A 183 -14.22 -31.74 0.87
N ALA A 184 -13.74 -32.83 1.45
CA ALA A 184 -12.31 -33.08 1.57
C ALA A 184 -11.61 -33.28 0.22
N GLN A 185 -12.24 -33.99 -0.71
CA GLN A 185 -11.69 -34.26 -2.04
C GLN A 185 -11.40 -32.97 -2.83
N VAL A 186 -12.17 -31.90 -2.62
CA VAL A 186 -11.95 -30.59 -3.26
C VAL A 186 -10.67 -29.91 -2.75
N LEU A 187 -10.29 -30.16 -1.49
CA LEU A 187 -9.18 -29.48 -0.82
C LEU A 187 -7.86 -30.26 -0.88
N ILE A 188 -7.92 -31.55 -1.17
CA ILE A 188 -6.75 -32.43 -1.18
C ILE A 188 -6.14 -32.47 -2.59
N ALA A 189 -4.91 -31.98 -2.69
CA ALA A 189 -4.12 -32.03 -3.93
C ALA A 189 -3.36 -33.36 -4.14
N ASP A 190 -3.34 -34.25 -3.14
CA ASP A 190 -2.60 -35.52 -3.23
C ASP A 190 -3.44 -36.63 -3.89
N ASP A 191 -2.98 -37.10 -5.05
CA ASP A 191 -3.67 -38.14 -5.85
C ASP A 191 -3.77 -39.51 -5.17
N ARG A 192 -2.85 -39.83 -4.25
CA ARG A 192 -2.89 -41.12 -3.52
C ARG A 192 -4.02 -41.08 -2.51
N LEU A 193 -4.09 -40.02 -1.71
CA LEU A 193 -5.14 -39.80 -0.73
C LEU A 193 -6.50 -39.63 -1.43
N HIS A 194 -6.57 -38.87 -2.53
CA HIS A 194 -7.79 -38.73 -3.31
C HIS A 194 -8.35 -40.08 -3.77
N ARG A 195 -7.50 -40.95 -4.33
CA ARG A 195 -7.90 -42.32 -4.73
C ARG A 195 -8.29 -43.20 -3.53
N ALA A 196 -7.65 -43.02 -2.38
CA ALA A 196 -8.04 -43.74 -1.17
C ALA A 196 -9.44 -43.30 -0.67
N LEU A 197 -9.75 -42.00 -0.76
CA LEU A 197 -11.07 -41.46 -0.44
C LEU A 197 -12.17 -42.00 -1.38
N ILE A 198 -11.85 -42.23 -2.65
CA ILE A 198 -12.77 -42.91 -3.58
C ILE A 198 -13.00 -44.36 -3.14
N ARG A 199 -11.92 -45.12 -2.85
CA ARG A 199 -12.03 -46.53 -2.43
C ARG A 199 -12.83 -46.72 -1.15
N ILE A 200 -12.69 -45.82 -0.17
CA ILE A 200 -13.50 -45.89 1.05
C ILE A 200 -14.96 -45.53 0.77
N ASN A 201 -15.25 -44.55 -0.10
CA ASN A 201 -16.61 -44.25 -0.50
C ASN A 201 -17.27 -45.47 -1.20
N GLU A 202 -16.53 -46.14 -2.09
CA GLU A 202 -16.98 -47.40 -2.71
C GLU A 202 -17.27 -48.50 -1.66
N ALA A 203 -16.41 -48.64 -0.65
CA ALA A 203 -16.62 -49.58 0.45
C ALA A 203 -17.86 -49.23 1.30
N VAL A 204 -18.11 -47.94 1.54
CA VAL A 204 -19.31 -47.46 2.24
C VAL A 204 -20.58 -47.76 1.45
N LEU A 205 -20.57 -47.50 0.14
CA LEU A 205 -21.70 -47.83 -0.74
C LEU A 205 -21.95 -49.34 -0.81
N THR A 206 -20.88 -50.14 -0.86
CA THR A 206 -20.98 -51.61 -0.80
C THR A 206 -21.60 -52.06 0.52
N ALA A 207 -21.20 -51.46 1.65
CA ALA A 207 -21.80 -51.76 2.95
C ALA A 207 -23.28 -51.38 2.99
N MET A 208 -23.69 -50.25 2.38
CA MET A 208 -25.09 -49.85 2.30
C MET A 208 -25.92 -50.84 1.46
N GLN A 209 -25.38 -51.33 0.35
CA GLN A 209 -26.04 -52.38 -0.44
C GLN A 209 -26.24 -53.66 0.38
N VAL A 210 -25.20 -54.10 1.10
CA VAL A 210 -25.30 -55.26 2.01
C VAL A 210 -26.38 -55.04 3.07
N ALA A 211 -26.52 -53.81 3.56
CA ALA A 211 -27.58 -53.47 4.50
C ALA A 211 -28.93 -53.72 3.81
N GLU A 212 -29.16 -53.08 2.68
CA GLU A 212 -30.43 -53.16 1.96
C GLU A 212 -30.82 -54.61 1.66
N ASP A 213 -29.87 -55.43 1.20
CA ASP A 213 -30.08 -56.85 0.92
C ASP A 213 -30.52 -57.62 2.19
N ILE A 214 -29.92 -57.31 3.35
CA ILE A 214 -30.30 -57.91 4.64
C ILE A 214 -31.69 -57.46 5.07
N HIS A 215 -32.02 -56.17 4.89
CA HIS A 215 -33.34 -55.65 5.23
C HIS A 215 -34.43 -56.34 4.42
N VAL A 216 -34.23 -56.42 3.10
CA VAL A 216 -35.14 -57.11 2.18
C VAL A 216 -35.27 -58.59 2.57
N ALA A 217 -34.17 -59.28 2.88
CA ALA A 217 -34.22 -60.68 3.30
C ALA A 217 -35.10 -60.89 4.53
N VAL A 218 -34.96 -60.06 5.58
CA VAL A 218 -35.76 -60.17 6.80
C VAL A 218 -37.24 -59.83 6.55
N VAL A 219 -37.51 -58.77 5.77
CA VAL A 219 -38.87 -58.35 5.41
C VAL A 219 -39.55 -59.42 4.56
N ASP A 220 -38.84 -60.10 3.66
CA ASP A 220 -39.40 -61.17 2.83
C ASP A 220 -39.42 -62.54 3.53
N GLY A 221 -38.82 -62.65 4.73
CA GLY A 221 -38.77 -63.88 5.53
C GLY A 221 -37.71 -64.90 5.09
N HIS A 222 -36.70 -64.46 4.35
CA HIS A 222 -35.52 -65.25 4.00
C HIS A 222 -34.43 -65.12 5.07
N ASP A 223 -33.59 -66.14 5.22
CA ASP A 223 -32.40 -66.06 6.06
C ASP A 223 -31.30 -65.26 5.33
N PRO A 224 -30.84 -64.11 5.88
CA PRO A 224 -29.76 -63.34 5.27
C PRO A 224 -28.41 -64.09 5.35
N ASP A 225 -27.50 -63.80 4.42
CA ASP A 225 -26.14 -64.38 4.44
C ASP A 225 -25.39 -63.95 5.72
N PRO A 226 -25.01 -64.89 6.60
CA PRO A 226 -24.33 -64.57 7.86
C PRO A 226 -22.94 -63.95 7.65
N ASN A 227 -22.34 -64.07 6.46
CA ASN A 227 -21.02 -63.55 6.16
C ASN A 227 -21.03 -62.15 5.52
N ALA A 228 -22.20 -61.64 5.12
CA ALA A 228 -22.30 -60.37 4.40
C ALA A 228 -21.86 -59.18 5.28
N VAL A 229 -22.35 -59.10 6.52
CA VAL A 229 -21.97 -58.02 7.47
C VAL A 229 -20.47 -58.06 7.81
N PRO A 230 -19.88 -59.21 8.23
CA PRO A 230 -18.45 -59.26 8.52
C PRO A 230 -17.55 -59.00 7.31
N ALA A 231 -17.98 -59.32 6.09
CA ALA A 231 -17.22 -59.01 4.88
C ALA A 231 -17.23 -57.50 4.58
N ALA A 232 -18.41 -56.87 4.63
CA ALA A 232 -18.55 -55.42 4.44
C ALA A 232 -17.79 -54.61 5.50
N GLN A 233 -17.89 -54.99 6.77
CA GLN A 233 -17.14 -54.35 7.85
C GLN A 233 -15.62 -54.45 7.63
N ARG A 234 -15.09 -55.63 7.27
CA ARG A 234 -13.65 -55.81 7.00
C ARG A 234 -13.18 -54.91 5.87
N LEU A 235 -13.90 -54.88 4.76
CA LEU A 235 -13.58 -54.02 3.63
C LEU A 235 -13.55 -52.54 4.06
N LEU A 236 -14.57 -52.08 4.78
CA LEU A 236 -14.65 -50.70 5.26
C LEU A 236 -13.46 -50.36 6.18
N TYR A 237 -13.15 -51.21 7.16
CA TYR A 237 -12.03 -50.99 8.08
C TYR A 237 -10.68 -50.99 7.37
N GLU A 238 -10.48 -51.87 6.39
CA GLU A 238 -9.26 -51.91 5.58
C GLU A 238 -9.06 -50.60 4.81
N ARG A 239 -10.11 -50.14 4.11
CA ARG A 239 -10.04 -48.87 3.36
C ARG A 239 -9.91 -47.65 4.27
N ALA A 240 -10.55 -47.67 5.43
CA ALA A 240 -10.39 -46.63 6.45
C ALA A 240 -8.98 -46.60 7.05
N ALA A 241 -8.36 -47.76 7.28
CA ALA A 241 -6.99 -47.83 7.76
C ALA A 241 -6.00 -47.32 6.71
N GLU A 242 -6.16 -47.75 5.45
CA GLU A 242 -5.36 -47.28 4.31
C GLU A 242 -5.43 -45.74 4.16
N THR A 243 -6.64 -45.19 4.17
CA THR A 243 -6.87 -43.75 4.02
C THR A 243 -6.25 -42.96 5.17
N ARG A 244 -6.44 -43.40 6.42
CA ARG A 244 -5.84 -42.74 7.59
C ARG A 244 -4.32 -42.83 7.59
N HIS A 245 -3.75 -43.96 7.16
CA HIS A 245 -2.31 -44.11 7.04
C HIS A 245 -1.74 -43.11 6.03
N LEU A 246 -2.36 -42.97 4.86
CA LEU A 246 -1.93 -41.98 3.86
C LEU A 246 -2.09 -40.54 4.37
N ALA A 247 -3.20 -40.23 5.04
CA ALA A 247 -3.40 -38.93 5.67
C ALA A 247 -2.29 -38.62 6.70
N TRP A 248 -1.94 -39.59 7.54
CA TRP A 248 -0.86 -39.46 8.51
C TRP A 248 0.52 -39.31 7.86
N GLU A 249 0.80 -40.05 6.77
CA GLU A 249 2.03 -39.95 5.98
C GLU A 249 2.18 -38.52 5.41
N LEU A 250 1.10 -37.95 4.88
CA LEU A 250 1.08 -36.58 4.36
C LEU A 250 1.28 -35.53 5.46
N LEU A 251 0.62 -35.70 6.61
CA LEU A 251 0.83 -34.79 7.75
C LEU A 251 2.28 -34.85 8.23
N ARG A 252 2.88 -36.04 8.34
CA ARG A 252 4.27 -36.21 8.76
C ARG A 252 5.27 -35.62 7.77
N THR A 253 5.08 -35.86 6.47
CA THR A 253 5.97 -35.30 5.43
C THR A 253 5.85 -33.79 5.33
N SER A 254 4.69 -33.21 5.61
CA SER A 254 4.48 -31.76 5.64
C SER A 254 5.06 -31.04 6.88
N LEU A 255 5.56 -31.79 7.86
CA LEU A 255 6.21 -31.27 9.08
C LEU A 255 7.74 -31.23 8.98
N GLN A 256 8.32 -31.85 7.94
CA GLN A 256 9.75 -31.81 7.63
C GLN A 256 10.04 -30.68 6.63
#